data_AF-A0AAV2ZJ93-F1
#
_entry.id   AF-A0AAV2ZJ93-F1
#
_cell.length_a   1.000
_cell.length_b   1.000
_cell.length_c   1.000
_cell.angle_alpha   90.00
_cell.angle_beta   90.00
_cell.angle_gamma   90.00
#
_symmetry.space_group_name_H-M   'P 1'
#
loop_
_entity.id
_entity.type
_entity.pdbx_description
1 polymer ?
#
loop_
_entity_poly.entity_id
_entity_poly.type
_entity_poly.pdbx_seq_one_letter_code
_entity_poly.pdbx_strand_id
1 'polypeptide(L)'
;MDELRFRWQRHVGAYRGWSNGKGSEISIYPFFNEHGLNQFKMILRTAVNKNNGFKINRLTQKQHYENNNDNISVYNRKYYEANKDKLNEKNRERTRTRFDCECGGKYSLSSKSNHFKGKKHQKWQQAQN
;
A
#
# COMPACT_ATOMS: atom_id res chain seq x y z
N MET A 1 -36.64 1.86 -13.39
CA MET A 1 -35.45 1.05 -13.73
C MET A 1 -35.39 -0.10 -12.75
N ASP A 2 -35.46 -1.35 -13.22
CA ASP A 2 -35.48 -2.54 -12.37
C ASP A 2 -34.05 -2.91 -11.91
N GLU A 3 -33.68 -2.42 -10.73
CA GLU A 3 -32.33 -2.55 -10.16
C GLU A 3 -31.91 -4.02 -9.99
N LEU A 4 -32.85 -4.92 -9.68
CA LEU A 4 -32.58 -6.35 -9.52
C LEU A 4 -32.20 -6.99 -10.85
N ARG A 5 -32.90 -6.64 -11.93
CA ARG A 5 -32.59 -7.12 -13.28
C ARG A 5 -31.18 -6.69 -13.72
N PHE A 6 -30.80 -5.44 -13.46
CA PHE A 6 -29.46 -4.95 -13.78
C PHE A 6 -28.37 -5.67 -12.98
N ARG A 7 -28.58 -5.88 -11.68
CA ARG A 7 -27.64 -6.63 -10.83
C ARG A 7 -27.51 -8.08 -11.27
N TRP A 8 -28.62 -8.74 -11.62
CA TRP A 8 -28.61 -10.09 -12.18
C TRP A 8 -27.81 -10.18 -13.48
N GLN A 9 -28.03 -9.25 -14.42
CA GLN A 9 -27.26 -9.17 -15.66
C GLN A 9 -25.75 -9.04 -15.40
N ARG A 10 -25.35 -8.28 -14.38
CA ARG A 10 -23.94 -8.15 -14.00
C ARG A 10 -23.34 -9.47 -13.52
N HIS A 11 -24.08 -10.23 -12.70
CA HIS A 11 -23.65 -11.57 -12.25
C HIS A 11 -23.55 -12.55 -13.41
N VAL A 12 -24.52 -12.55 -14.33
CA VAL A 12 -24.50 -13.37 -15.55
C VAL A 12 -23.28 -13.01 -16.43
N GLY A 13 -23.00 -11.72 -16.60
CA GLY A 13 -21.83 -11.25 -17.35
C GLY A 13 -20.50 -11.67 -16.72
N ALA A 14 -20.39 -11.55 -15.39
CA ALA A 14 -19.21 -11.98 -14.65
C ALA A 14 -18.98 -13.49 -14.74
N TYR A 15 -20.04 -14.30 -14.64
CA TYR A 15 -19.97 -15.75 -14.83
C TYR A 15 -19.50 -16.13 -16.24
N ARG A 16 -20.05 -15.48 -17.28
CA ARG A 16 -19.59 -15.68 -18.66
C ARG A 16 -18.12 -15.30 -18.83
N GLY A 17 -17.67 -14.22 -18.19
CA GLY A 17 -16.26 -13.84 -18.17
C GLY A 17 -15.37 -14.94 -17.58
N TRP A 18 -15.74 -15.43 -16.40
CA TRP A 18 -15.04 -16.51 -15.70
C TRP A 18 -15.02 -17.82 -16.48
N SER A 19 -16.16 -18.23 -17.05
CA SER A 19 -16.26 -19.42 -17.90
C SER A 19 -15.36 -19.33 -19.15
N ASN A 20 -15.05 -18.12 -19.61
CA ASN A 20 -14.08 -17.86 -20.69
C ASN A 20 -12.64 -17.63 -20.18
N GLY A 21 -12.33 -18.03 -18.94
CA GLY A 21 -10.99 -17.94 -18.35
C GLY A 21 -10.61 -16.55 -17.81
N LYS A 22 -11.57 -15.62 -17.66
CA LYS A 22 -11.32 -14.26 -17.14
C LYS A 22 -11.83 -14.09 -15.70
N GLY A 23 -10.93 -13.70 -14.80
CA GLY A 23 -11.27 -13.39 -13.41
C GLY A 23 -11.27 -14.60 -12.49
N SER A 24 -11.54 -14.37 -11.21
CA SER A 24 -11.55 -15.40 -10.17
C SER A 24 -12.90 -16.08 -10.04
N GLU A 25 -12.88 -17.35 -9.67
CA GLU A 25 -14.08 -18.09 -9.29
C GLU A 25 -14.72 -17.46 -8.05
N ILE A 26 -16.05 -17.39 -8.03
CA ILE A 26 -16.83 -17.04 -6.84
C ILE A 26 -17.74 -18.21 -6.50
N SER A 27 -18.16 -18.28 -5.24
CA SER A 27 -18.88 -19.42 -4.67
C SER A 27 -20.16 -19.83 -5.40
N ILE A 28 -20.81 -18.92 -6.14
CA ILE A 28 -22.06 -19.23 -6.85
C ILE A 28 -21.83 -19.85 -8.25
N TYR A 29 -20.64 -19.73 -8.84
CA TYR A 29 -20.38 -20.20 -10.21
C TYR A 29 -20.44 -21.72 -10.39
N PRO A 30 -19.95 -22.57 -9.46
CA PRO A 30 -20.15 -24.02 -9.56
C PRO A 30 -21.62 -24.41 -9.70
N PHE A 31 -22.51 -23.76 -8.94
CA PHE A 31 -23.95 -24.02 -8.99
C PHE A 31 -24.58 -23.56 -10.31
N PHE A 32 -24.03 -22.52 -10.95
CA PHE A 32 -24.44 -22.10 -12.29
C PHE A 32 -24.05 -23.12 -13.36
N ASN A 33 -22.89 -23.78 -13.22
CA ASN A 33 -22.49 -24.89 -14.10
C ASN A 33 -23.42 -26.10 -13.92
N GLU A 34 -23.76 -26.44 -12.67
CA GLU A 34 -24.53 -27.64 -12.33
C GLU A 34 -26.00 -27.54 -12.75
N HIS A 35 -26.66 -26.42 -12.46
CA HIS A 35 -28.11 -26.28 -12.62
C HIS A 35 -28.52 -25.34 -13.76
N GLY A 36 -27.57 -24.59 -14.32
CA GLY A 36 -27.84 -23.58 -15.34
C GLY A 36 -28.44 -22.29 -14.77
N LEU A 37 -28.16 -21.16 -15.43
CA LEU A 37 -28.54 -19.82 -14.96
C LEU A 37 -30.06 -19.61 -14.80
N ASN A 38 -30.88 -20.34 -15.57
CA ASN A 38 -32.33 -20.15 -15.59
C ASN A 38 -33.03 -20.71 -14.33
N GLN A 39 -32.33 -21.53 -13.52
CA GLN A 39 -32.88 -22.08 -12.28
C GLN A 39 -32.76 -21.12 -11.09
N PHE A 40 -32.11 -19.95 -11.26
CA PHE A 40 -31.85 -19.00 -10.20
C PHE A 40 -32.71 -17.74 -10.33
N LYS A 41 -33.16 -17.20 -9.19
CA LYS A 41 -33.85 -15.91 -9.12
C LYS A 41 -33.21 -15.02 -8.06
N MET A 42 -33.08 -13.73 -8.37
CA MET A 42 -32.62 -12.73 -7.41
C MET A 42 -33.82 -12.14 -6.68
N ILE A 43 -33.81 -12.18 -5.35
CA ILE A 43 -34.87 -11.63 -4.51
C ILE A 43 -34.28 -10.51 -3.67
N LEU A 44 -34.94 -9.35 -3.68
CA LEU A 44 -34.60 -8.29 -2.73
C LEU A 44 -35.13 -8.70 -1.35
N ARG A 45 -34.21 -8.83 -0.38
CA ARG A 45 -34.59 -8.98 1.02
C ARG A 45 -34.35 -7.66 1.75
N THR A 46 -35.31 -7.22 2.53
CA THR A 46 -35.14 -6.06 3.40
C THR A 46 -34.14 -6.39 4.51
N ALA A 47 -33.21 -5.47 4.79
CA ALA A 47 -32.30 -5.63 5.92
C ALA A 47 -33.12 -5.65 7.23
N VAL A 48 -33.06 -6.78 7.95
CA VAL A 48 -33.81 -7.00 9.21
C VAL A 48 -33.31 -6.15 10.37
N ASN A 49 -32.20 -5.43 10.19
CA ASN A 49 -31.56 -4.69 11.25
C ASN A 49 -30.91 -3.40 10.75
N LYS A 50 -31.74 -2.43 10.33
CA LYS A 50 -31.27 -1.09 9.98
C LYS A 50 -30.74 -0.32 11.20
N ASN A 51 -31.14 -0.71 12.42
CA ASN A 51 -30.90 0.03 13.65
C ASN A 51 -29.67 -0.46 14.45
N ASN A 52 -29.24 -1.71 14.28
CA ASN A 52 -28.02 -2.30 14.87
C ASN A 52 -27.09 -2.79 13.75
N GLY A 53 -26.46 -1.84 13.05
CA GLY A 53 -25.41 -2.15 12.08
C GLY A 53 -24.17 -2.71 12.79
N PHE A 54 -23.63 -3.83 12.30
CA PHE A 54 -22.36 -4.38 12.76
C PHE A 54 -21.21 -3.42 12.46
N LYS A 55 -20.57 -2.87 13.50
CA LYS A 55 -19.45 -1.93 13.35
C LYS A 55 -18.14 -2.72 13.35
N ILE A 56 -17.49 -2.77 12.19
CA ILE A 56 -16.11 -3.25 12.08
C ILE A 56 -15.19 -2.10 12.50
N ASN A 57 -14.64 -2.16 13.71
CA ASN A 57 -13.63 -1.19 14.16
C ASN A 57 -12.31 -1.49 13.45
N ARG A 58 -11.97 -0.67 12.45
CA ARG A 58 -10.63 -0.69 11.87
C ARG A 58 -9.66 -0.10 12.89
N LEU A 59 -8.58 -0.81 13.18
CA LEU A 59 -7.50 -0.27 13.99
C LEU A 59 -6.95 0.97 13.33
N THR A 60 -6.70 2.00 14.13
CA THR A 60 -5.93 3.16 13.67
C THR A 60 -4.49 2.74 13.42
N GLN A 61 -3.79 3.47 12.54
CA GLN A 61 -2.38 3.21 12.25
C GLN A 61 -1.53 3.13 13.53
N LYS A 62 -1.78 4.03 14.49
CA LYS A 62 -1.10 4.06 15.79
C LYS A 62 -1.32 2.76 16.58
N GLN A 63 -2.56 2.32 16.75
CA GLN A 63 -2.89 1.08 17.47
C GLN A 63 -2.28 -0.15 16.81
N HIS A 64 -2.19 -0.17 15.47
CA HIS A 64 -1.54 -1.26 14.76
C HIS A 64 -0.04 -1.35 15.08
N TYR A 65 0.67 -0.22 15.12
CA TYR A 65 2.09 -0.20 15.49
C TYR A 65 2.31 -0.57 16.95
N GLU A 66 1.49 -0.07 17.87
CA GLU A 66 1.57 -0.39 19.30
C GLU A 66 1.34 -1.89 19.55
N ASN A 67 0.30 -2.45 18.94
CA ASN A 67 -0.06 -3.86 19.14
C ASN A 67 0.93 -4.85 18.48
N ASN A 68 1.73 -4.39 17.51
CA ASN A 68 2.66 -5.25 16.75
C ASN A 68 4.13 -4.86 16.92
N ASN A 69 4.44 -4.02 17.91
CA ASN A 69 5.77 -3.43 18.08
C ASN A 69 6.88 -4.49 18.12
N ASP A 70 6.68 -5.57 18.87
CA ASP A 70 7.67 -6.64 19.01
C ASP A 70 7.91 -7.38 17.69
N ASN A 71 6.83 -7.70 16.96
CA ASN A 71 6.91 -8.37 15.66
C ASN A 71 7.64 -7.50 14.63
N ILE A 72 7.33 -6.19 14.62
CA ILE A 72 7.97 -5.21 13.74
C ILE A 72 9.46 -5.07 14.09
N SER A 73 9.79 -5.02 15.38
CA SER A 73 11.18 -4.95 15.87
C SER A 73 12.00 -6.17 15.46
N VAL A 74 11.46 -7.38 15.65
CA VAL A 74 12.12 -8.64 15.27
C VAL A 74 12.34 -8.71 13.75
N TYR A 75 11.33 -8.34 12.96
CA TYR A 75 11.45 -8.30 11.50
C TYR A 75 12.54 -7.32 11.05
N ASN A 76 12.52 -6.09 11.57
CA ASN A 76 13.49 -5.06 11.22
C ASN A 76 14.92 -5.49 11.58
N ARG A 77 15.10 -6.15 12.73
CA ARG A 77 16.40 -6.67 13.14
C ARG A 77 16.90 -7.76 12.20
N LYS A 78 16.07 -8.74 11.84
CA LYS A 78 16.42 -9.79 10.87
C LYS A 78 16.81 -9.20 9.51
N TYR A 79 16.04 -8.21 9.04
CA TYR A 79 16.34 -7.52 7.79
C TYR A 79 17.69 -6.78 7.85
N TYR A 80 17.95 -6.07 8.95
CA TYR A 80 19.22 -5.37 9.14
C TYR A 80 20.41 -6.34 9.20
N GLU A 81 20.32 -7.42 9.98
CA GLU A 81 21.37 -8.43 10.09
C GLU A 81 21.67 -9.08 8.73
N ALA A 82 20.64 -9.47 7.96
CA ALA A 82 20.82 -10.09 6.65
C ALA A 82 21.40 -9.14 5.58
N ASN A 83 21.26 -7.82 5.75
CA ASN A 83 21.67 -6.82 4.76
C ASN A 83 22.79 -5.89 5.25
N LYS A 84 23.37 -6.17 6.42
CA LYS A 84 24.31 -5.29 7.12
C LYS A 84 25.49 -4.87 6.25
N ASP A 85 26.10 -5.81 5.54
CA ASP A 85 27.29 -5.53 4.72
C ASP A 85 26.95 -4.65 3.52
N LYS A 86 25.83 -4.92 2.84
CA LYS A 86 25.34 -4.09 1.72
C LYS A 86 25.01 -2.67 2.16
N LEU A 87 24.41 -2.51 3.35
CA LEU A 87 24.10 -1.21 3.92
C LEU A 87 25.38 -0.45 4.30
N ASN A 88 26.34 -1.13 4.90
CA ASN A 88 27.63 -0.54 5.25
C ASN A 88 28.42 -0.10 4.03
N GLU A 89 28.42 -0.90 2.96
CA GLU A 89 29.12 -0.53 1.72
C GLU A 89 28.49 0.70 1.08
N LYS A 90 27.15 0.75 0.97
CA LYS A 90 26.44 1.96 0.52
C LYS A 90 26.76 3.19 1.38
N ASN A 91 26.88 3.02 2.70
CA ASN A 91 27.24 4.13 3.59
C ASN A 91 28.69 4.60 3.38
N ARG A 92 29.62 3.67 3.14
CA ARG A 92 31.02 3.99 2.80
C ARG A 92 31.09 4.73 1.48
N GLU A 93 30.39 4.24 0.46
CA GLU A 93 30.27 4.89 -0.85
C GLU A 93 29.74 6.31 -0.69
N ARG A 94 28.59 6.52 -0.04
CA ARG A 94 28.03 7.86 0.22
C ARG A 94 28.97 8.79 0.98
N THR A 95 29.83 8.25 1.85
CA THR A 95 30.81 9.04 2.59
C THR A 95 32.00 9.44 1.71
N ARG A 96 32.41 8.56 0.80
CA ARG A 96 33.50 8.80 -0.16
C ARG A 96 33.06 9.73 -1.29
N THR A 97 31.82 9.60 -1.78
CA THR A 97 31.29 10.42 -2.86
C THR A 97 31.24 11.88 -2.42
N ARG A 98 32.03 12.70 -3.11
CA ARG A 98 32.05 14.15 -2.94
C ARG A 98 31.14 14.79 -3.99
N PHE A 99 30.55 15.91 -3.61
CA PHE A 99 29.86 16.81 -4.52
C PHE A 99 30.40 18.22 -4.33
N ASP A 100 30.50 18.94 -5.44
CA ASP A 100 30.82 20.36 -5.44
C ASP A 100 29.52 21.14 -5.25
N CYS A 101 29.54 22.11 -4.34
CA CYS A 101 28.43 23.01 -4.10
C CYS A 101 28.68 24.35 -4.78
N GLU A 102 27.62 25.00 -5.27
CA GLU A 102 27.67 26.32 -5.92
C GLU A 102 28.28 27.41 -5.03
N CYS A 103 28.22 27.24 -3.71
CA CYS A 103 28.93 28.10 -2.76
C CYS A 103 30.47 27.92 -2.78
N GLY A 104 31.02 27.12 -3.69
CA GLY A 104 32.44 26.86 -3.90
C GLY A 104 33.05 25.76 -3.01
N GLY A 105 32.26 25.10 -2.16
CA GLY A 105 32.75 24.09 -1.22
C GLY A 105 32.59 22.65 -1.71
N LYS A 106 33.53 21.76 -1.33
CA LYS A 106 33.46 20.31 -1.61
C LYS A 106 33.01 19.54 -0.38
N TYR A 107 31.91 18.80 -0.46
CA TYR A 107 31.31 18.08 0.67
C TYR A 107 31.00 16.64 0.31
N SER A 108 30.88 15.75 1.31
CA SER A 108 30.42 14.38 1.06
C SER A 108 28.90 14.34 0.93
N LEU A 109 28.37 13.34 0.22
CA LEU A 109 26.92 13.13 0.16
C LEU A 109 26.32 12.86 1.55
N SER A 110 27.10 12.26 2.47
CA SER A 110 26.69 12.07 3.87
C SER A 110 26.50 13.39 4.63
N SER A 111 27.26 14.44 4.33
CA SER A 111 27.14 15.76 4.98
C SER A 111 26.26 16.76 4.23
N LYS A 112 25.69 16.36 3.08
CA LYS A 112 24.87 17.21 2.19
C LYS A 112 23.78 17.97 2.94
N SER A 113 22.93 17.28 3.70
CA SER A 113 21.84 17.93 4.45
C SER A 113 22.36 18.93 5.48
N ASN A 114 23.41 18.58 6.22
CA ASN A 114 23.97 19.44 7.25
C ASN A 114 24.66 20.67 6.64
N HIS A 115 25.29 20.52 5.48
CA HIS A 115 25.85 21.62 4.72
C HIS A 115 24.77 22.65 4.33
N PHE A 116 23.68 22.20 3.70
CA PHE A 116 22.58 23.08 3.27
C PHE A 116 21.87 23.76 4.44
N LYS A 117 21.72 23.08 5.58
CA LYS A 117 21.17 23.66 6.82
C LYS A 117 22.18 24.55 7.56
N GLY A 118 23.44 24.56 7.14
CA GLY A 118 24.51 25.30 7.79
C GLY A 118 24.40 26.80 7.54
N LYS A 119 24.66 27.60 8.58
CA LYS A 119 24.60 29.08 8.53
C LYS A 119 25.45 29.67 7.40
N LYS A 120 26.59 29.05 7.07
CA LYS A 120 27.47 29.52 5.98
C LYS A 120 26.80 29.44 4.61
N HIS A 121 26.16 28.30 4.30
CA HIS A 121 25.48 28.10 3.03
C HIS A 121 24.22 28.97 2.94
N GLN A 122 23.45 29.07 4.02
CA GLN A 122 22.26 29.94 4.08
C GLN A 122 22.61 31.42 3.84
N LYS A 123 23.70 31.93 4.44
CA LYS A 123 24.17 33.30 4.20
C LYS A 123 24.59 33.52 2.75
N TRP A 124 25.29 32.56 2.15
CA TRP A 124 25.66 32.63 0.73
C TRP A 124 24.41 32.68 -0.15
N GLN A 125 23.42 31.82 0.11
CA GLN A 125 22.15 31.80 -0.63
C GLN A 125 21.38 33.12 -0.50
N GLN A 126 21.36 33.73 0.68
CA GLN A 126 20.74 35.04 0.90
C GLN A 126 21.43 36.17 0.15
N ALA A 127 22.75 36.10 -0.03
CA ALA A 127 23.53 37.10 -0.76
C ALA A 127 23.43 36.97 -2.29
N GLN A 128 22.77 35.92 -2.79
CA GLN A 128 22.47 35.73 -4.22
C GLN A 128 21.08 36.28 -4.61
N ASN A 129 20.25 36.66 -3.62
CA ASN A 129 18.98 37.35 -3.80
C ASN A 129 19.16 38.87 -3.68
#